data_AF-A0A2E6ELE2-F1
#
_entry.id   AF-A0A2E6ELE2-F1
#
_cell.length_a   1.000
_cell.length_b   1.000
_cell.length_c   1.000
_cell.angle_alpha   90.00
_cell.angle_beta   90.00
_cell.angle_gamma   90.00
#
_symmetry.space_group_name_H-M   'P 1'
#
loop_
_entity.id
_entity.type
_entity.pdbx_description
1 polymer ?
#
loop_
_entity_poly.entity_id
_entity_poly.type
_entity_poly.pdbx_seq_one_letter_code
_entity_poly.pdbx_strand_id
1 'polypeptide(L)'
;MSAGEDEPRRPCAGLWNTPMVYVNGEVTTCCLDQHLENSLGNINEQPFTAIWHGPTNHAWRVAHAEDRYQDSGPFCARCNWRSAGAMPHDKVLSYLERTGEKKAAASYRKRWKLKE
;
A
#
# COMPACT_ATOMS: atom_id res chain seq x y z
N MET A 1 -7.53 18.52 -2.00
CA MET A 1 -7.96 18.64 -0.60
C MET A 1 -6.93 17.93 0.25
N SER A 2 -6.10 18.69 0.97
CA SER A 2 -5.11 18.14 1.91
C SER A 2 -5.83 17.61 3.15
N ALA A 3 -5.54 16.37 3.54
CA ALA A 3 -6.01 15.77 4.78
C ALA A 3 -5.64 16.67 5.98
N GLY A 4 -6.61 16.99 6.82
CA GLY A 4 -6.39 17.77 8.05
C GLY A 4 -5.44 17.07 9.01
N GLU A 5 -4.94 17.79 10.03
CA GLU A 5 -4.02 17.19 11.01
C GLU A 5 -4.67 16.07 11.84
N ASP A 6 -6.00 16.08 11.95
CA ASP A 6 -6.79 15.12 12.73
C ASP A 6 -7.38 13.95 11.91
N GLU A 7 -7.08 13.85 10.60
CA GLU A 7 -7.64 12.77 9.79
C GLU A 7 -6.94 11.42 10.11
N PRO A 8 -7.69 10.35 10.44
CA PRO A 8 -7.09 9.05 10.70
C PRO A 8 -6.27 8.58 9.51
N ARG A 9 -5.10 8.01 9.76
CA ARG A 9 -4.22 7.47 8.70
C ARG A 9 -5.04 6.49 7.86
N ARG A 10 -5.09 6.75 6.55
CA ARG A 10 -5.69 5.87 5.55
C ARG A 10 -4.63 5.00 4.89
N PRO A 11 -5.03 3.92 4.20
CA PRO A 11 -4.12 3.18 3.33
C PRO A 11 -3.36 4.12 2.40
N CYS A 12 -2.04 3.98 2.36
CA CYS A 12 -1.16 4.87 1.61
C CYS A 12 -1.29 4.58 0.12
N ALA A 13 -1.59 5.57 -0.71
CA ALA A 13 -1.76 5.33 -2.15
C ALA A 13 -0.48 4.87 -2.86
N GLY A 14 0.70 5.05 -2.25
CA GLY A 14 1.99 4.63 -2.82
C GLY A 14 2.07 3.14 -3.14
N LEU A 15 1.51 2.29 -2.26
CA LEU A 15 1.44 0.83 -2.46
C LEU A 15 0.57 0.43 -3.67
N TRP A 16 -0.28 1.34 -4.18
CA TRP A 16 -1.16 1.08 -5.33
C TRP A 16 -0.66 1.77 -6.60
N ASN A 17 -0.23 3.03 -6.49
CA ASN A 17 -0.10 3.93 -7.64
C ASN A 17 1.33 4.38 -7.91
N THR A 18 2.28 4.11 -7.02
CA THR A 18 3.64 4.67 -7.10
C THR A 18 4.71 3.58 -7.06
N PRO A 19 4.71 2.63 -8.03
CA PRO A 19 5.88 1.78 -8.21
C PRO A 19 7.07 2.65 -8.63
N MET A 20 8.23 2.40 -8.02
CA MET A 20 9.48 3.04 -8.37
C MET A 20 10.49 1.98 -8.78
N VAL A 21 11.16 2.19 -9.91
CA VAL A 21 12.23 1.32 -10.39
C VAL A 21 13.53 2.12 -10.30
N TYR A 22 14.50 1.60 -9.55
CA TYR A 22 15.82 2.18 -9.44
C TYR A 22 16.67 1.86 -10.66
N VAL A 23 17.76 2.62 -10.84
CA VAL A 23 18.67 2.46 -11.99
C VAL A 23 19.29 1.06 -12.09
N ASN A 24 19.39 0.34 -10.98
CA ASN A 24 19.87 -1.05 -10.92
C ASN A 24 18.75 -2.09 -11.15
N GLY A 25 17.52 -1.66 -11.45
CA GLY A 25 16.35 -2.51 -11.65
C GLY A 25 15.55 -2.83 -10.39
N GLU A 26 15.96 -2.35 -9.22
CA GLU A 26 15.25 -2.63 -7.97
C GLU A 26 13.88 -1.93 -7.93
N VAL A 27 12.83 -2.65 -7.54
CA VAL A 27 11.48 -2.12 -7.43
C VAL A 27 11.15 -1.81 -5.97
N THR A 28 10.70 -0.59 -5.70
CA THR A 28 10.15 -0.19 -4.40
C THR A 28 8.74 0.41 -4.56
N THR A 29 8.10 0.72 -3.43
CA THR A 29 6.69 1.14 -3.28
C THR A 29 6.49 2.64 -3.10
N CYS A 30 7.58 3.43 -3.05
CA CYS A 30 7.49 4.86 -2.78
C CYS A 30 8.70 5.62 -3.33
N CYS A 31 8.49 6.81 -3.88
CA CYS A 31 9.58 7.71 -4.30
C CYS A 31 10.38 8.31 -3.13
N LEU A 32 9.85 8.20 -1.90
CA LEU A 32 10.54 8.63 -0.67
C LEU A 32 11.41 7.53 -0.07
N ASP A 33 11.31 6.28 -0.55
CA ASP A 33 12.12 5.17 -0.08
C ASP A 33 13.52 5.20 -0.72
N GLN A 34 14.26 6.27 -0.43
CA GLN A 34 15.54 6.58 -1.06
C GLN A 34 16.59 5.48 -0.88
N HIS A 35 16.47 4.72 0.21
CA HIS A 35 17.39 3.66 0.62
C HIS A 35 16.93 2.24 0.27
N LEU A 36 15.86 2.10 -0.53
CA LEU A 36 15.31 0.79 -0.94
C LEU A 36 14.91 -0.11 0.25
N GLU A 37 14.46 0.47 1.37
CA GLU A 37 14.04 -0.28 2.55
C GLU A 37 12.77 -1.10 2.29
N ASN A 38 11.92 -0.63 1.37
CA ASN A 38 10.73 -1.33 0.88
C ASN A 38 10.98 -2.07 -0.45
N SER A 39 12.21 -2.54 -0.70
CA SER A 39 12.47 -3.34 -1.91
C SER A 39 11.52 -4.55 -2.01
N LEU A 40 10.97 -4.74 -3.21
CA LEU A 40 10.08 -5.84 -3.57
C LEU A 40 10.76 -6.89 -4.47
N GLY A 41 11.93 -6.58 -5.04
CA GLY A 41 12.65 -7.42 -6.00
C GLY A 41 13.16 -6.64 -7.21
N ASN A 42 13.77 -7.33 -8.18
CA ASN A 42 14.48 -6.70 -9.30
C ASN A 42 13.90 -7.09 -10.67
N ILE A 43 13.69 -6.10 -11.56
CA ILE A 43 13.12 -6.34 -12.90
C ILE A 43 14.05 -7.12 -13.84
N ASN A 44 15.34 -7.22 -13.52
CA ASN A 44 16.28 -8.03 -14.29
C ASN A 44 16.15 -9.54 -13.99
N GLU A 45 15.42 -9.89 -12.92
CA GLU A 45 15.26 -11.28 -12.47
C GLU A 45 13.85 -11.82 -12.75
N GLN A 46 12.83 -10.98 -12.65
CA GLN A 46 11.43 -11.37 -12.89
C GLN A 46 10.60 -10.21 -13.45
N PRO A 47 9.47 -10.50 -14.15
CA PRO A 47 8.62 -9.46 -14.70
C PRO A 47 8.11 -8.48 -13.63
N PHE A 48 8.09 -7.19 -13.95
CA PHE A 48 7.59 -6.14 -13.06
C PHE A 48 6.22 -6.47 -12.46
N THR A 49 5.31 -7.03 -13.27
CA THR A 49 3.96 -7.41 -12.81
C THR A 49 3.98 -8.50 -11.74
N ALA A 50 4.91 -9.46 -11.82
CA ALA A 50 5.10 -10.49 -10.80
C ALA A 50 5.66 -9.91 -9.49
N ILE A 51 6.52 -8.89 -9.57
CA ILE A 51 7.03 -8.16 -8.39
C ILE A 51 5.91 -7.34 -7.74
N TRP A 52 5.25 -6.48 -8.53
CA TRP A 52 4.29 -5.50 -8.03
C TRP A 52 2.98 -6.11 -7.53
N HIS A 53 2.55 -7.21 -8.13
CA HIS A 53 1.40 -8.00 -7.67
C HIS A 53 1.82 -9.22 -6.85
N GLY A 54 3.10 -9.30 -6.48
CA GLY A 54 3.64 -10.38 -5.67
C GLY A 54 3.09 -10.39 -4.23
N PRO A 55 3.35 -11.50 -3.51
CA PRO A 55 2.79 -11.73 -2.18
C PRO A 55 3.18 -10.64 -1.16
N THR A 56 4.40 -10.11 -1.23
CA THR A 56 4.88 -9.05 -0.32
C THR A 56 4.06 -7.78 -0.43
N ASN A 57 3.94 -7.21 -1.63
CA ASN A 57 3.18 -5.97 -1.83
C ASN A 57 1.67 -6.21 -1.60
N HIS A 58 1.17 -7.40 -1.91
CA HIS A 58 -0.19 -7.79 -1.55
C HIS A 58 -0.42 -7.76 -0.02
N ALA A 59 0.46 -8.40 0.75
CA ALA A 59 0.38 -8.42 2.20
C ALA A 59 0.44 -7.00 2.80
N TRP A 60 1.30 -6.13 2.26
CA TRP A 60 1.40 -4.74 2.71
C TRP A 60 0.13 -3.92 2.42
N ARG A 61 -0.50 -4.11 1.25
CA ARG A 61 -1.79 -3.48 0.92
C ARG A 61 -2.89 -3.90 1.90
N VAL A 62 -2.94 -5.20 2.25
CA VAL A 62 -3.91 -5.73 3.22
C VAL A 62 -3.61 -5.19 4.62
N ALA A 63 -2.35 -5.20 5.06
CA ALA A 63 -1.94 -4.64 6.36
C ALA A 63 -2.33 -3.16 6.49
N HIS A 64 -2.14 -2.35 5.44
CA HIS A 64 -2.61 -0.96 5.41
C HIS A 64 -4.13 -0.84 5.50
N ALA A 65 -4.89 -1.70 4.81
CA ALA A 65 -6.35 -1.73 4.97
C ALA A 65 -6.78 -2.12 6.39
N GLU A 66 -5.95 -2.83 7.14
CA GLU A 66 -6.23 -3.25 8.51
C GLU A 66 -5.59 -2.36 9.58
N ASP A 67 -5.06 -1.19 9.20
CA ASP A 67 -4.32 -0.26 10.06
C ASP A 67 -3.08 -0.87 10.75
N ARG A 68 -2.60 -2.00 10.23
CA ARG A 68 -1.38 -2.67 10.69
C ARG A 68 -0.15 -2.15 9.96
N TYR A 69 0.12 -0.85 10.10
CA TYR A 69 1.24 -0.19 9.40
C TYR A 69 2.61 -0.77 9.77
N GLN A 70 2.76 -1.29 10.99
CA GLN A 70 3.99 -1.94 11.46
C GLN A 70 4.24 -3.30 10.77
N ASP A 71 3.20 -3.93 10.25
CA ASP A 71 3.29 -5.23 9.53
C ASP A 71 3.45 -5.04 8.01
N SER A 72 3.76 -3.82 7.57
CA SER A 72 3.92 -3.49 6.15
C SER A 72 5.41 -3.27 5.79
N GLY A 73 5.71 -2.41 4.81
CA GLY A 73 7.09 -2.12 4.43
C GLY A 73 7.89 -1.48 5.58
N PRO A 74 9.18 -1.80 5.77
CA PRO A 74 10.00 -1.23 6.85
C PRO A 74 9.96 0.30 6.92
N PHE A 75 9.95 0.98 5.77
CA PHE A 75 9.83 2.44 5.72
C PHE A 75 8.43 2.93 6.13
N CYS A 76 7.38 2.15 5.86
CA CYS A 76 5.98 2.52 6.11
C CYS A 76 5.66 2.64 7.60
N ALA A 77 6.35 1.89 8.45
CA ALA A 77 6.21 1.89 9.91
C ALA A 77 6.49 3.25 10.55
N ARG A 78 7.40 4.03 9.96
CA ARG A 78 7.82 5.36 10.44
C ARG A 78 7.47 6.52 9.50
N CYS A 79 6.77 6.23 8.41
CA CYS A 79 6.41 7.22 7.37
C CYS A 79 5.22 8.09 7.79
N ASN A 80 5.29 9.39 7.48
CA ASN A 80 4.22 10.35 7.72
C ASN A 80 3.10 10.34 6.66
N TRP A 81 3.17 9.46 5.65
CA TRP A 81 2.18 9.14 4.58
C TRP A 81 1.63 10.30 3.71
N ARG A 82 1.81 11.57 4.12
CA ARG A 82 1.16 12.75 3.53
C ARG A 82 1.53 12.96 2.07
N SER A 83 2.75 12.65 1.65
CA SER A 83 3.20 12.88 0.28
C SER A 83 2.59 11.93 -0.74
N ALA A 84 2.28 10.69 -0.35
CA ALA A 84 1.64 9.72 -1.24
C ALA A 84 0.12 9.91 -1.31
N GLY A 85 -0.47 10.54 -0.29
CA GLY A 85 -1.91 10.67 -0.15
C GLY A 85 -2.60 9.38 0.28
N ALA A 86 -3.90 9.50 0.54
CA ALA A 86 -4.75 8.40 0.94
C ALA A 86 -5.36 7.70 -0.27
N MET A 87 -5.36 6.37 -0.26
CA MET A 87 -6.08 5.59 -1.26
C MET A 87 -7.60 5.79 -1.10
N PRO A 88 -8.35 6.02 -2.19
CA PRO A 88 -9.81 6.09 -2.13
C PRO A 88 -10.45 4.81 -1.59
N HIS A 89 -11.51 4.95 -0.78
CA HIS A 89 -12.15 3.81 -0.10
C HIS A 89 -12.70 2.76 -1.07
N ASP A 90 -13.33 3.20 -2.16
CA ASP A 90 -13.86 2.34 -3.22
C ASP A 90 -12.76 1.46 -3.84
N LYS A 91 -11.56 2.04 -4.04
CA LYS A 91 -10.42 1.32 -4.60
C LYS A 91 -9.81 0.32 -3.62
N VAL A 92 -9.76 0.66 -2.33
CA VAL A 92 -9.32 -0.28 -1.29
C VAL A 92 -10.28 -1.46 -1.21
N LEU A 93 -11.59 -1.20 -1.17
CA LEU A 93 -12.61 -2.26 -1.13
C LEU A 93 -12.57 -3.15 -2.38
N SER A 94 -12.55 -2.54 -3.56
CA SER A 94 -12.46 -3.28 -4.83
C SER A 94 -11.22 -4.16 -4.89
N TYR A 95 -10.09 -3.70 -4.35
CA TYR A 95 -8.88 -4.51 -4.25
C TYR A 95 -9.09 -5.73 -3.33
N LEU A 96 -9.56 -5.51 -2.10
CA LEU A 96 -9.75 -6.57 -1.11
C LEU A 96 -10.75 -7.64 -1.61
N GLU A 97 -11.85 -7.20 -2.23
CA GLU A 97 -12.85 -8.09 -2.81
C GLU A 97 -12.26 -8.94 -3.94
N ARG A 98 -11.54 -8.30 -4.87
CA ARG A 98 -10.91 -8.98 -6.01
C ARG A 98 -9.83 -9.98 -5.58
N THR A 99 -9.15 -9.73 -4.47
CA THR A 99 -8.13 -10.65 -3.92
C THR A 99 -8.69 -11.65 -2.91
N GLY A 100 -10.00 -11.67 -2.66
CA GLY A 100 -10.64 -12.64 -1.76
C GLY A 100 -10.51 -12.34 -0.26
N GLU A 101 -10.05 -11.14 0.11
CA GLU A 101 -9.81 -10.70 1.49
C GLU A 101 -11.09 -10.27 2.20
N LYS A 102 -12.06 -11.18 2.27
CA LYS A 102 -13.44 -10.92 2.75
C LYS A 102 -13.47 -10.35 4.17
N LYS A 103 -12.61 -10.86 5.06
CA LYS A 103 -12.52 -10.40 6.46
C LYS A 103 -11.98 -8.97 6.54
N ALA A 104 -10.91 -8.66 5.81
CA ALA A 104 -10.35 -7.32 5.76
C ALA A 104 -11.35 -6.34 5.15
N ALA A 105 -12.05 -6.71 4.07
CA ALA A 105 -13.08 -5.87 3.44
C ALA A 105 -14.23 -5.54 4.40
N ALA A 106 -14.75 -6.55 5.12
CA ALA A 106 -15.82 -6.35 6.11
C ALA A 106 -15.37 -5.43 7.25
N SER A 107 -14.17 -5.66 7.80
CA SER A 107 -13.57 -4.81 8.83
C SER A 107 -13.36 -3.37 8.35
N TYR A 108 -12.93 -3.19 7.10
CA TYR A 108 -12.71 -1.88 6.49
C TYR A 108 -14.02 -1.11 6.32
N ARG A 109 -15.08 -1.73 5.78
CA ARG A 109 -16.41 -1.08 5.64
C ARG A 109 -16.94 -0.62 7.00
N LYS A 110 -16.87 -1.50 8.01
CA LYS A 110 -17.34 -1.21 9.36
C LYS A 110 -16.61 -0.01 9.96
N ARG A 111 -15.27 0.05 9.82
CA ARG A 111 -14.44 1.12 10.36
C ARG A 111 -14.77 2.48 9.74
N TRP A 112 -14.88 2.52 8.43
CA TRP A 112 -15.11 3.75 7.66
C TRP A 112 -16.58 4.09 7.47
N LYS A 113 -17.50 3.34 8.11
CA LYS A 113 -18.96 3.53 8.02
C LYS A 113 -19.46 3.59 6.56
N LEU A 114 -18.87 2.75 5.72
CA LEU A 114 -19.19 2.68 4.29
C LEU A 114 -20.42 1.79 4.08
N LYS A 115 -21.28 2.18 3.15
CA LYS A 115 -22.40 1.33 2.72
C LYS A 115 -21.86 0.14 1.93
N GLU A 116 -22.57 -0.97 1.99
CA GLU A 116 -22.31 -2.15 1.14
C GLU A 116 -22.57 -1.86 -0.32
#